data_AF-A0A1Q3EHM4-F1
#
_entry.id   AF-A0A1Q3EHM4-F1
#
_cell.length_a   1.000
_cell.length_b   1.000
_cell.length_c   1.000
_cell.angle_alpha   90.00
_cell.angle_beta   90.00
_cell.angle_gamma   90.00
#
_symmetry.space_group_name_H-M   'P 1'
#
loop_
_entity.id
_entity.type
_entity.pdbx_description
1 polymer ?
#
loop_
_entity_poly.entity_id
_entity_poly.type
_entity_poly.pdbx_seq_one_letter_code
_entity_poly.pdbx_strand_id
1 'polypeptide(L)'
;MTAALTTYTNVAFQKFAKEEPNMSFNHAFPGFVRSPMLTPSTWYWKIPYYLVYPIFSFISVTPEVSGDIHFAALLESPPGFHSYNPKGKLMQYKPAEEETVEIVWEHTLELTERLHEH
;
A
#
# COMPACT_ATOMS: atom_id res chain seq x y z
N MET A 1 -1.29 -7.65 16.59
CA MET A 1 -1.97 -6.38 16.27
C MET A 1 -2.26 -6.37 14.78
N THR A 2 -3.50 -6.68 14.44
CA THR A 2 -4.10 -6.62 13.10
C THR A 2 -4.42 -5.17 12.78
N ALA A 3 -3.53 -4.50 12.04
CA ALA A 3 -3.79 -3.18 11.51
C ALA A 3 -3.26 -3.11 10.07
N ALA A 4 -3.83 -3.91 9.18
CA ALA A 4 -4.07 -3.36 7.85
C ALA A 4 -5.10 -2.26 8.10
N LEU A 5 -4.68 -1.00 8.18
CA LEU A 5 -5.63 0.09 8.10
C LEU A 5 -6.48 -0.16 6.85
N THR A 6 -7.79 -0.02 6.96
CA THR A 6 -8.68 0.07 5.80
C THR A 6 -8.34 1.37 5.08
N THR A 7 -7.30 1.33 4.26
CA THR A 7 -6.97 2.43 3.35
C THR A 7 -7.92 2.37 2.17
N TYR A 8 -8.16 3.51 1.52
CA TYR A 8 -8.96 3.54 0.28
C TYR A 8 -8.45 2.54 -0.77
N THR A 9 -7.13 2.32 -0.84
CA THR A 9 -6.52 1.29 -1.70
C THR A 9 -6.98 -0.13 -1.34
N ASN A 10 -7.07 -0.49 -0.06
CA ASN A 10 -7.56 -1.81 0.36
C ASN A 10 -9.04 -2.00 0.01
N VAL A 11 -9.82 -0.93 0.09
CA VAL A 11 -11.23 -0.95 -0.29
C VAL A 11 -11.38 -1.15 -1.80
N ALA A 12 -10.61 -0.41 -2.60
CA ALA A 12 -10.57 -0.59 -4.05
C ALA A 12 -10.14 -2.01 -4.44
N PHE A 13 -9.09 -2.56 -3.83
CA PHE A 13 -8.64 -3.92 -4.11
C PHE A 13 -9.67 -4.99 -3.71
N GLN A 14 -10.50 -4.75 -2.69
CA GLN A 14 -11.62 -5.64 -2.39
C GLN A 14 -12.68 -5.62 -3.50
N LYS A 15 -13.01 -4.44 -4.03
CA LYS A 15 -13.93 -4.33 -5.17
C LYS A 15 -13.36 -5.08 -6.37
N PHE A 16 -12.12 -4.80 -6.75
CA PHE A 16 -11.47 -5.49 -7.86
C PHE A 16 -11.37 -7.00 -7.66
N ALA A 17 -11.07 -7.47 -6.45
CA ALA A 17 -11.05 -8.91 -6.16
C ALA A 17 -12.43 -9.58 -6.29
N LYS A 18 -13.53 -8.85 -6.07
CA LYS A 18 -14.89 -9.34 -6.30
C LYS A 18 -15.23 -9.39 -7.79
N GLU A 19 -14.83 -8.36 -8.55
CA GLU A 19 -15.10 -8.25 -9.98
C GLU A 19 -14.24 -9.22 -10.81
N GLU A 20 -13.00 -9.46 -10.38
CA GLU A 20 -12.03 -10.32 -11.05
C GLU A 20 -11.60 -11.49 -10.15
N PRO A 21 -12.46 -12.52 -9.97
CA PRO A 21 -12.26 -13.59 -8.99
C PRO A 21 -11.08 -14.51 -9.28
N ASN A 22 -10.48 -14.41 -10.46
CA ASN A 22 -9.31 -15.19 -10.87
C ASN A 22 -7.99 -14.42 -10.77
N MET A 23 -8.03 -13.14 -10.36
CA MET A 23 -6.84 -12.29 -10.23
C MET A 23 -6.45 -12.10 -8.76
N SER A 24 -5.15 -11.96 -8.52
CA SER A 24 -4.61 -11.61 -7.20
C SER A 24 -4.38 -10.10 -7.09
N PHE A 25 -4.85 -9.49 -6.01
CA PHE A 25 -4.64 -8.09 -5.67
C PHE A 25 -3.86 -8.00 -4.36
N ASN A 26 -2.63 -7.50 -4.43
CA ASN A 26 -1.67 -7.57 -3.33
C ASN A 26 -1.33 -6.17 -2.79
N HIS A 27 -1.45 -5.96 -1.48
CA HIS A 27 -0.97 -4.75 -0.82
C HIS A 27 -0.02 -5.07 0.34
N ALA A 28 1.24 -4.69 0.20
CA ALA A 28 2.24 -4.88 1.25
C ALA A 28 2.48 -3.57 2.02
N PHE A 29 2.64 -3.69 3.34
CA PHE A 29 3.31 -2.67 4.15
C PHE A 29 4.72 -3.17 4.48
N PRO A 30 5.74 -2.84 3.67
CA PRO A 30 7.12 -3.31 3.87
C PRO A 30 7.84 -2.60 5.03
N GLY A 31 7.23 -1.56 5.61
CA GLY A 31 7.84 -0.66 6.59
C GLY A 31 8.25 0.68 5.98
N PHE A 32 9.09 1.44 6.68
CA PHE A 32 9.62 2.71 6.16
C PHE A 32 10.67 2.44 5.09
N VAL A 33 10.29 2.48 3.82
CA VAL A 33 11.21 2.26 2.71
C VAL A 33 12.06 3.52 2.49
N ARG A 34 13.38 3.36 2.38
CA ARG A 34 14.31 4.44 2.01
C ARG A 34 14.16 4.84 0.54
N SER A 35 13.06 5.52 0.23
CA SER A 35 12.75 6.01 -1.12
C SER A 35 12.99 7.52 -1.24
N PRO A 36 13.14 8.04 -2.47
CA PRO A 36 13.28 9.49 -2.69
C PRO A 36 12.12 10.33 -2.14
N MET A 37 10.95 9.73 -1.90
CA MET A 37 9.80 10.39 -1.26
C MET A 37 10.13 10.95 0.12
N LEU A 38 11.08 10.34 0.84
CA LEU A 38 11.51 10.77 2.17
C LEU A 38 12.75 11.65 2.13
N THR A 39 13.33 11.90 0.96
CA THR A 39 14.49 12.77 0.79
C THR A 39 14.03 14.20 0.51
N PRO A 40 14.45 15.20 1.29
CA PRO A 40 14.06 16.58 1.05
C PRO A 40 14.58 17.09 -0.29
N SER A 41 13.71 17.72 -1.07
CA SER A 41 14.07 18.38 -2.32
C SER A 41 14.76 19.72 -2.11
N THR A 42 14.49 20.40 -0.98
CA THR A 42 15.01 21.75 -0.70
C THR A 42 16.26 21.74 0.18
N TRP A 43 17.19 22.65 -0.10
CA TRP A 43 18.54 22.66 0.49
C TRP A 43 18.57 22.83 2.01
N TYR A 44 17.67 23.65 2.57
CA TYR A 44 17.63 23.96 4.00
C TYR A 44 17.10 22.79 4.85
N TRP A 45 16.35 21.86 4.25
CA TRP A 45 15.92 20.62 4.91
C TRP A 45 16.95 19.49 4.77
N LYS A 46 17.95 19.59 3.88
CA LYS A 46 18.98 18.55 3.71
C LYS A 46 19.86 18.41 4.95
N ILE A 47 20.28 19.52 5.56
CA ILE A 47 21.14 19.51 6.75
C ILE A 47 20.46 18.77 7.92
N PRO A 48 19.26 19.15 8.38
CA PRO A 48 18.58 18.40 9.45
C PRO A 48 18.27 16.96 9.04
N TYR A 49 17.96 16.70 7.76
CA TYR A 49 17.75 15.33 7.26
C TYR A 49 18.99 14.45 7.46
N TYR A 50 20.18 14.91 7.09
CA TYR A 50 21.41 14.11 7.27
C TYR A 50 21.76 13.90 8.75
N LEU A 51 21.34 14.79 9.66
CA LEU A 51 21.51 14.59 11.10
C LEU A 51 20.60 13.48 11.65
N VAL A 52 19.37 13.38 11.16
CA VAL A 52 18.41 12.34 11.60
C VAL A 52 18.49 11.06 10.79
N TYR A 53 19.12 11.09 9.61
CA TYR A 53 19.22 9.95 8.69
C TYR A 53 19.80 8.69 9.33
N PRO A 54 20.87 8.74 10.16
CA PRO A 54 21.38 7.54 10.83
C PRO A 54 20.30 6.86 11.68
N ILE A 55 19.55 7.63 12.48
CA ILE A 55 18.46 7.12 13.32
C ILE A 55 17.35 6.53 12.44
N PHE A 56 16.94 7.26 11.39
CA PHE A 56 15.95 6.78 10.44
C PHE A 56 16.39 5.48 9.75
N SER A 57 17.67 5.36 9.39
CA SER A 57 18.22 4.20 8.70
C SER A 57 18.07 2.91 9.51
N PHE A 58 18.17 2.98 10.85
CA PHE A 58 18.00 1.84 11.76
C PHE A 58 16.56 1.30 11.82
N ILE A 59 15.55 2.14 11.57
CA ILE A 59 14.12 1.76 11.62
C ILE A 59 13.49 1.61 10.24
N SER A 60 14.31 1.69 9.19
CA SER A 60 13.89 1.69 7.78
C SER A 60 14.37 0.45 7.04
N VAL A 61 13.72 0.12 5.92
CA VAL A 61 14.11 -0.97 5.01
C VAL A 61 14.68 -0.40 3.72
N THR A 62 15.49 -1.20 3.01
CA THR A 62 15.96 -0.82 1.68
C THR A 62 14.84 -0.98 0.64
N PRO A 63 14.91 -0.30 -0.52
CA PRO A 63 14.03 -0.56 -1.64
C PRO A 63 14.05 -2.02 -2.11
N GLU A 64 15.20 -2.69 -2.05
CA GLU A 64 15.35 -4.10 -2.45
C GLU A 64 14.53 -5.02 -1.54
N VAL A 65 14.60 -4.83 -0.21
CA VAL A 65 13.79 -5.60 0.74
C VAL A 65 12.29 -5.40 0.49
N SER A 66 11.88 -4.17 0.16
CA SER A 66 10.50 -3.89 -0.25
C SER A 66 10.15 -4.63 -1.55
N GLY A 67 11.04 -4.61 -2.52
CA GLY A 67 10.89 -5.29 -3.81
C GLY A 67 10.72 -6.79 -3.66
N ASP A 68 11.53 -7.43 -2.81
CA ASP A 68 11.46 -8.87 -2.53
C ASP A 68 10.09 -9.27 -1.96
N ILE A 69 9.53 -8.46 -1.05
CA ILE A 69 8.19 -8.69 -0.50
C ILE A 69 7.12 -8.65 -1.59
N HIS A 70 7.17 -7.63 -2.46
CA HIS A 70 6.21 -7.50 -3.56
C HIS A 70 6.38 -8.60 -4.61
N PHE A 71 7.61 -9.00 -4.91
CA PHE A 71 7.90 -10.05 -5.86
C PHE A 71 7.43 -11.42 -5.36
N ALA A 72 7.66 -11.74 -4.08
CA ALA A 72 7.12 -12.94 -3.46
C ALA A 72 5.58 -12.94 -3.49
N ALA A 73 4.94 -11.83 -3.11
CA ALA A 73 3.49 -11.71 -3.20
C ALA A 73 2.96 -11.89 -4.64
N LEU A 74 3.66 -11.36 -5.63
CA LEU A 74 3.29 -11.55 -7.05
C LEU A 74 3.30 -13.03 -7.46
N LEU A 75 4.25 -13.81 -6.97
CA LEU A 75 4.43 -15.22 -7.37
C LEU A 75 3.57 -16.19 -6.55
N GLU A 76 3.27 -15.87 -5.29
CA GLU A 76 2.71 -16.83 -4.33
C GLU A 76 1.27 -16.53 -3.92
N SER A 77 0.74 -15.33 -4.20
CA SER A 77 -0.62 -14.98 -3.80
C SER A 77 -1.68 -15.76 -4.58
N PRO A 78 -2.69 -16.34 -3.91
CA PRO A 78 -3.84 -16.88 -4.60
C PRO A 78 -4.74 -15.74 -5.14
N PRO A 79 -5.78 -16.08 -5.92
CA PRO A 79 -6.79 -15.11 -6.33
C PRO A 79 -7.49 -14.45 -5.13
N GLY A 80 -7.82 -13.17 -5.27
CA GLY A 80 -8.44 -12.35 -4.23
C GLY A 80 -7.52 -11.25 -3.69
N PHE A 81 -7.97 -10.59 -2.62
CA PHE A 81 -7.21 -9.52 -1.96
C PHE A 81 -6.35 -10.06 -0.82
N HIS A 82 -5.06 -9.73 -0.84
CA HIS A 82 -4.08 -10.13 0.16
C HIS A 82 -3.25 -8.95 0.65
N SER A 83 -2.96 -8.95 1.96
CA SER A 83 -2.10 -7.94 2.55
C SER A 83 -0.91 -8.55 3.28
N TYR A 84 0.26 -7.93 3.13
CA TYR A 84 1.54 -8.47 3.62
C TYR A 84 2.19 -7.51 4.62
N ASN A 85 2.78 -8.07 5.67
CA ASN A 85 3.48 -7.30 6.70
C ASN A 85 4.96 -7.03 6.31
N PRO A 86 5.72 -6.27 7.13
CA PRO A 86 7.13 -5.99 6.86
C PRO A 86 8.06 -7.21 6.80
N LYS A 87 7.59 -8.39 7.20
CA LYS A 87 8.32 -9.67 7.09
C LYS A 87 7.88 -10.49 5.88
N GLY A 88 7.12 -9.90 4.95
CA GLY A 88 6.55 -10.58 3.79
C GLY A 88 5.52 -11.66 4.15
N LYS A 89 4.96 -11.64 5.36
CA LYS A 89 3.94 -12.63 5.76
C LYS A 89 2.55 -12.10 5.50
N LEU A 90 1.69 -12.98 4.99
CA LEU A 90 0.26 -12.71 4.84
C LEU A 90 -0.34 -12.30 6.19
N MET A 91 -1.05 -11.18 6.18
CA MET A 91 -1.74 -10.65 7.34
C MET A 91 -3.15 -11.18 7.39
N GLN A 92 -3.64 -11.42 8.60
CA GLN A 92 -5.07 -11.57 8.81
C GLN A 92 -5.73 -10.21 8.63
N TYR A 93 -6.72 -10.20 7.75
CA TYR A 93 -7.46 -9.02 7.36
C TYR A 93 -8.94 -9.23 7.68
N LYS A 94 -9.58 -8.25 8.32
CA LYS A 94 -11.04 -8.16 8.38
C LYS A 94 -11.50 -7.31 7.20
N PRO A 95 -12.22 -7.88 6.21
CA PRO A 95 -12.83 -7.12 5.13
C PRO A 95 -13.60 -5.90 5.61
N ALA A 96 -13.55 -4.85 4.80
CA ALA A 96 -14.49 -3.75 4.94
C ALA A 96 -15.90 -4.30 4.68
N GLU A 97 -16.89 -3.72 5.36
CA GLU A 97 -18.28 -4.07 5.10
C GLU A 97 -18.62 -3.75 3.64
N GLU A 98 -19.45 -4.58 3.00
CA GLU A 98 -19.77 -4.46 1.57
C GLU A 98 -20.32 -3.08 1.21
N GLU A 99 -21.19 -2.54 2.05
CA GLU A 99 -21.72 -1.18 1.90
C GLU A 99 -20.60 -0.12 1.84
N THR A 100 -19.55 -0.27 2.66
CA THR A 100 -18.41 0.66 2.65
C THR A 100 -17.62 0.55 1.36
N VAL A 101 -17.46 -0.67 0.84
CA VAL A 101 -16.77 -0.92 -0.43
C VAL A 101 -17.52 -0.25 -1.59
N GLU A 102 -18.84 -0.42 -1.66
CA GLU A 102 -19.65 0.17 -2.71
C GLU A 102 -19.68 1.70 -2.64
N ILE A 103 -19.86 2.30 -1.46
CA ILE A 103 -19.88 3.77 -1.30
C ILE A 103 -18.57 4.40 -1.79
N VAL A 104 -17.42 3.82 -1.39
CA VAL A 104 -16.11 4.33 -1.81
C VAL A 104 -15.89 4.16 -3.31
N TRP A 105 -16.36 3.04 -3.87
CA TRP A 105 -16.24 2.76 -5.30
C TRP A 105 -17.03 3.75 -6.14
N GLU A 106 -18.33 3.90 -5.87
CA GLU A 106 -19.21 4.82 -6.61
C GLU A 106 -18.74 6.26 -6.52
N HIS A 107 -18.31 6.69 -5.32
CA HIS A 107 -17.71 8.02 -5.15
C HIS A 107 -16.44 8.21 -6.00
N THR A 108 -15.61 7.17 -6.12
CA THR A 108 -14.39 7.23 -6.92
C THR A 108 -14.71 7.30 -8.41
N LEU A 109 -15.72 6.57 -8.89
CA LEU A 109 -16.19 6.61 -10.27
C LEU A 109 -16.72 8.00 -10.63
N GLU A 110 -17.64 8.55 -9.82
CA GLU A 110 -18.23 9.89 -10.04
C GLU A 110 -17.14 10.97 -10.14
N LEU A 111 -16.17 10.94 -9.22
CA LEU A 111 -15.06 11.89 -9.24
C LEU A 111 -14.19 11.75 -10.49
N THR A 112 -13.92 10.52 -10.93
CA THR A 112 -13.07 10.24 -12.09
C THR A 112 -13.76 10.65 -13.39
N GLU A 113 -15.05 10.37 -13.52
CA GLU A 113 -15.87 10.81 -14.66
C GLU A 113 -15.90 12.33 -14.76
N ARG A 114 -16.19 13.02 -13.64
CA ARG A 114 -16.20 14.49 -13.61
C ARG A 114 -14.85 15.11 -13.97
N LEU A 115 -13.74 14.47 -13.59
CA LEU A 115 -12.40 14.94 -13.96
C LEU A 115 -12.09 14.76 -15.44
N HIS A 116 -12.70 13.79 -16.13
CA HIS A 116 -12.52 13.60 -17.57
C HIS A 116 -13.35 14.56 -18.43
N GLU A 117 -14.37 15.19 -17.85
CA GLU A 117 -15.19 16.21 -18.52
C GLU A 117 -14.53 17.62 -18.53
N HIS A 118 -13.43 17.80 -17.80
CA HIS A 118 -12.68 19.06 -17.67
C HIS A 118 -11.29 18.98 -18.31
#